data_AF-A0A8H6MRN8-F1
#
_entry.id   AF-A0A8H6MRN8-F1
#
_cell.length_a   1.000
_cell.length_b   1.000
_cell.length_c   1.000
_cell.angle_alpha   90.00
_cell.angle_beta   90.00
_cell.angle_gamma   90.00
#
_symmetry.space_group_name_H-M   'P 1'
#
loop_
_entity.id
_entity.type
_entity.pdbx_description
1 polymer ?
#
loop_
_entity_poly.entity_id
_entity_poly.type
_entity_poly.pdbx_seq_one_letter_code
_entity_poly.pdbx_strand_id
1 'polypeptide(L)'
;CHLWIQYRIKGQPSNAPDFQLHPPAIHHTCLPIMPREAHPTFNARTLEELPTHLAHYGIDPFRRTCLSMLSTGIHKWGFVIYRCTYDDDGLWDRYLAQLKSLCHDYLVEEGRAELLEPYLDWIVIEDRATLDNASRVEVRKHFNQWLSKQNIPLLPTNLYLSVVPMELPRFRYCLYVDKQCLDTVIQFQKANDGTDYISQLPPMVFAVIDRTWTPDGPVDEFDLAKALKEKDGDDKEQGANEQGANEQDVGEEDDESGKESEEEESEEEESEEEESEEEESEEEEDYDHGHPLIDGSDRRYVGWVYCGAHNVVGLYETLHGMRGLDDEDTFHRPSRIWTRGSMPA
;
A
#
# COMPACT_ATOMS: atom_id res chain seq x y z
N CYS A 1 74.31 17.26 -5.08
CA CYS A 1 74.31 18.16 -3.90
C CYS A 1 73.17 17.71 -2.99
N HIS A 2 73.32 17.17 -1.78
CA HIS A 2 74.47 16.97 -0.90
C HIS A 2 74.38 15.57 -0.26
N LEU A 3 75.56 14.98 -0.07
CA LEU A 3 75.88 13.70 0.54
C LEU A 3 75.71 13.67 2.08
N TRP A 4 75.38 12.48 2.61
CA TRP A 4 75.97 11.75 3.78
C TRP A 4 75.74 12.32 5.20
N ILE A 5 75.53 11.49 6.24
CA ILE A 5 76.56 10.70 6.94
C ILE A 5 75.95 9.48 7.69
N GLN A 6 76.63 8.32 7.59
CA GLN A 6 76.54 7.21 8.54
C GLN A 6 77.43 7.44 9.76
N TYR A 7 77.03 6.94 10.94
CA TYR A 7 77.99 6.35 11.88
C TYR A 7 77.39 5.14 12.63
N ARG A 8 78.26 4.14 12.79
CA ARG A 8 78.11 2.84 13.44
C ARG A 8 78.80 2.90 14.80
N ILE A 9 78.28 2.22 15.83
CA ILE A 9 78.97 1.21 16.69
C ILE A 9 78.26 1.04 18.06
N LYS A 10 77.78 -0.21 18.24
CA LYS A 10 77.76 -1.11 19.41
C LYS A 10 77.48 -0.58 20.83
N GLY A 11 76.45 -1.18 21.43
CA GLY A 11 76.33 -1.42 22.87
C GLY A 11 75.02 -2.17 23.21
N GLN A 12 75.11 -3.47 23.50
CA GLN A 12 74.12 -4.24 24.28
C GLN A 12 74.84 -4.72 25.56
N PRO A 13 74.17 -5.18 26.65
CA PRO A 13 72.76 -5.58 26.77
C PRO A 13 72.04 -5.08 28.06
N SER A 14 70.70 -5.18 28.13
CA SER A 14 70.02 -5.69 29.35
C SER A 14 68.52 -5.90 29.12
N ASN A 15 68.11 -7.16 29.35
CA ASN A 15 66.82 -7.71 29.79
C ASN A 15 65.54 -6.84 29.73
N ALA A 16 64.62 -7.20 28.84
CA ALA A 16 63.18 -7.12 29.07
C ALA A 16 62.46 -8.23 28.25
N PRO A 17 61.41 -8.88 28.80
CA PRO A 17 60.82 -10.08 28.20
C PRO A 17 59.98 -9.76 26.95
N ASP A 18 60.09 -10.69 25.99
CA ASP A 18 59.39 -10.74 24.71
C ASP A 18 57.90 -11.09 24.95
N PHE A 19 57.02 -10.10 24.86
CA PHE A 19 55.57 -10.32 24.79
C PHE A 19 55.18 -10.53 23.32
N GLN A 20 55.28 -11.78 22.85
CA GLN A 20 54.62 -12.20 21.63
C GLN A 20 53.11 -12.22 21.86
N LEU A 21 52.43 -11.15 21.44
CA LEU A 21 50.98 -11.14 21.27
C LEU A 21 50.65 -11.97 20.01
N HIS A 22 50.32 -13.24 20.19
CA HIS A 22 49.58 -13.99 19.18
C HIS A 22 48.17 -13.36 19.04
N PRO A 23 47.67 -13.09 17.81
CA PRO A 23 46.29 -12.70 17.64
C PRO A 23 45.37 -13.87 18.04
N PRO A 24 44.24 -13.62 18.72
CA PRO A 24 43.33 -14.69 19.10
C PRO A 24 42.69 -15.27 17.84
N ALA A 25 42.74 -16.60 17.73
CA ALA A 25 41.95 -17.35 16.77
C ALA A 25 40.47 -17.10 17.06
N ILE A 26 39.82 -16.28 16.23
CA ILE A 26 38.38 -16.13 16.24
C ILE A 26 37.82 -17.40 15.59
N HIS A 27 37.41 -18.34 16.43
CA HIS A 27 36.53 -19.42 15.99
C HIS A 27 35.22 -18.78 15.54
N HIS A 28 34.98 -18.75 14.23
CA HIS A 28 33.68 -18.48 13.66
C HIS A 28 32.73 -19.62 14.03
N THR A 29 32.16 -19.56 15.22
CA THR A 29 30.95 -20.31 15.54
C THR A 29 29.83 -19.64 14.76
N CYS A 30 29.51 -20.23 13.61
CA CYS A 30 28.28 -20.01 12.88
C CYS A 30 27.13 -20.37 13.85
N LEU A 31 26.52 -19.34 14.45
CA LEU A 31 25.30 -19.54 15.21
C LEU A 31 24.20 -19.90 14.20
N PRO A 32 23.46 -21.01 14.41
CA PRO A 32 22.36 -21.36 13.54
C PRO A 32 21.33 -20.22 13.57
N ILE A 33 20.81 -19.89 12.39
CA ILE A 33 19.67 -18.99 12.19
C ILE A 33 18.54 -19.52 13.07
N MET A 34 18.23 -18.80 14.15
CA MET A 34 17.05 -19.08 14.95
C MET A 34 15.85 -18.63 14.11
N PRO A 35 14.88 -19.52 13.80
CA PRO A 35 13.66 -19.08 13.15
C PRO A 35 13.00 -18.02 14.03
N ARG A 36 12.63 -16.90 13.43
CA ARG A 36 11.77 -15.88 14.04
C ARG A 36 10.57 -16.64 14.61
N GLU A 37 10.40 -16.64 15.93
CA GLU A 37 9.36 -17.41 16.60
C GLU A 37 8.01 -17.09 15.93
N ALA A 38 7.34 -18.12 15.41
CA ALA A 38 6.03 -17.99 14.79
C ALA A 38 5.07 -17.42 15.83
N HIS A 39 4.84 -16.12 15.78
CA HIS A 39 3.73 -15.50 16.49
C HIS A 39 2.47 -16.24 16.04
N PRO A 40 1.54 -16.60 16.94
CA PRO A 40 0.37 -17.40 16.59
C PRO A 40 -0.54 -16.58 15.68
N THR A 41 -0.24 -16.62 14.39
CA THR A 41 -1.10 -16.20 13.32
C THR A 41 -2.10 -17.33 13.09
N PHE A 42 -3.27 -17.00 12.56
CA PHE A 42 -4.27 -17.99 12.20
C PHE A 42 -3.68 -18.98 11.16
N ASN A 43 -3.98 -20.27 11.30
CA ASN A 43 -3.39 -21.35 10.49
C ASN A 43 -4.10 -21.60 9.14
N ALA A 44 -4.86 -20.64 8.63
CA ALA A 44 -5.62 -20.82 7.40
C ALA A 44 -4.68 -20.93 6.19
N ARG A 45 -4.94 -21.94 5.37
CA ARG A 45 -4.26 -22.22 4.09
C ARG A 45 -5.14 -21.90 2.88
N THR A 46 -6.44 -21.70 3.12
CA THR A 46 -7.45 -21.40 2.09
C THR A 46 -8.31 -20.22 2.54
N LEU A 47 -9.05 -19.59 1.61
CA LEU A 47 -9.93 -18.48 1.96
C LEU A 47 -11.09 -18.92 2.85
N GLU A 48 -11.56 -20.16 2.68
CA GLU A 48 -12.65 -20.76 3.45
C GLU A 48 -12.27 -20.99 4.93
N GLU A 49 -10.98 -21.08 5.23
CA GLU A 49 -10.44 -21.24 6.57
C GLU A 49 -10.19 -19.89 7.28
N LEU A 50 -10.34 -18.77 6.58
CA LEU A 50 -10.07 -17.45 7.13
C LEU A 50 -11.06 -17.10 8.26
N PRO A 51 -10.57 -16.56 9.39
CA PRO A 51 -11.44 -15.98 10.39
C PRO A 51 -12.20 -14.78 9.82
N THR A 52 -13.45 -14.58 10.20
CA THR A 52 -14.23 -13.40 9.77
C THR A 52 -14.02 -12.18 10.69
N HIS A 53 -13.55 -12.39 11.92
CA HIS A 53 -13.38 -11.34 12.91
C HIS A 53 -11.92 -10.89 13.03
N LEU A 54 -11.67 -9.57 12.96
CA LEU A 54 -10.33 -8.96 12.98
C LEU A 54 -9.48 -9.42 14.18
N ALA A 55 -10.07 -9.58 15.36
CA ALA A 55 -9.32 -10.00 16.56
C ALA A 55 -8.63 -11.38 16.41
N HIS A 56 -9.11 -12.25 15.53
CA HIS A 56 -8.51 -13.58 15.31
C HIS A 56 -7.25 -13.54 14.44
N TYR A 57 -6.95 -12.40 13.81
CA TYR A 57 -5.75 -12.22 13.01
C TYR A 57 -4.53 -11.82 13.85
N GLY A 58 -4.73 -11.23 15.03
CA GLY A 58 -3.65 -10.74 15.86
C GLY A 58 -2.69 -9.79 15.12
N ILE A 59 -1.39 -10.08 15.18
CA ILE A 59 -0.33 -9.32 14.50
C ILE A 59 0.06 -9.90 13.14
N ASP A 60 -0.82 -10.70 12.52
CA ASP A 60 -0.54 -11.26 11.19
C ASP A 60 -0.26 -10.15 10.15
N PRO A 61 0.81 -10.29 9.34
CA PRO A 61 1.22 -9.27 8.39
C PRO A 61 0.30 -9.15 7.16
N PHE A 62 -0.76 -9.96 7.06
CA PHE A 62 -1.72 -9.95 5.95
C PHE A 62 -3.18 -9.84 6.41
N ARG A 63 -3.40 -9.38 7.64
CA ARG A 63 -4.76 -9.32 8.20
C ARG A 63 -5.71 -8.46 7.37
N ARG A 64 -5.27 -7.29 6.88
CA ARG A 64 -6.10 -6.37 6.09
C ARG A 64 -6.32 -6.93 4.71
N THR A 65 -5.28 -7.50 4.09
CA THR A 65 -5.36 -8.18 2.81
C THR A 65 -6.42 -9.29 2.88
N CYS A 66 -6.32 -10.21 3.83
CA CYS A 66 -7.26 -11.32 3.99
C CYS A 66 -8.69 -10.85 4.30
N LEU A 67 -8.86 -9.93 5.25
CA LEU A 67 -10.18 -9.41 5.61
C LEU A 67 -10.81 -8.61 4.47
N SER A 68 -10.02 -7.90 3.67
CA SER A 68 -10.53 -7.18 2.50
C SER A 68 -11.05 -8.13 1.43
N MET A 69 -10.41 -9.30 1.24
CA MET A 69 -10.92 -10.35 0.34
C MET A 69 -12.29 -10.86 0.80
N LEU A 70 -12.45 -11.12 2.11
CA LEU A 70 -13.73 -11.54 2.68
C LEU A 70 -14.80 -10.44 2.63
N SER A 71 -14.41 -9.19 2.91
CA SER A 71 -15.33 -8.04 2.96
C SER A 71 -15.82 -7.67 1.58
N THR A 72 -14.94 -7.63 0.57
CA THR A 72 -15.30 -7.16 -0.78
C THR A 72 -15.72 -8.29 -1.72
N GLY A 73 -15.33 -9.53 -1.42
CA GLY A 73 -15.43 -10.66 -2.37
C GLY A 73 -14.39 -10.60 -3.50
N ILE A 74 -13.48 -9.61 -3.48
CA ILE A 74 -12.41 -9.46 -4.46
C ILE A 74 -11.20 -10.24 -3.95
N HIS A 75 -11.07 -11.48 -4.40
CA HIS A 75 -10.01 -12.36 -3.92
C HIS A 75 -8.66 -12.06 -4.56
N LYS A 76 -8.65 -11.54 -5.78
CA LYS A 76 -7.39 -11.21 -6.44
C LYS A 76 -6.73 -10.02 -5.75
N TRP A 77 -5.42 -10.11 -5.51
CA TRP A 77 -4.61 -9.01 -4.95
C TRP A 77 -3.27 -8.86 -5.69
N GLY A 78 -2.51 -7.82 -5.42
CA GLY A 78 -1.30 -7.43 -6.14
C GLY A 78 -1.48 -6.17 -7.00
N PHE A 79 -0.41 -5.72 -7.65
CA PHE A 79 -0.39 -4.42 -8.32
C PHE A 79 -0.52 -4.48 -9.84
N VAL A 80 -0.95 -3.35 -10.40
CA VAL A 80 -0.75 -3.02 -11.82
C VAL A 80 0.64 -2.41 -11.99
N ILE A 81 1.45 -2.96 -12.89
CA ILE A 81 2.83 -2.55 -13.15
C ILE A 81 2.92 -1.93 -14.54
N TYR A 82 3.43 -0.71 -14.59
CA TYR A 82 3.71 0.03 -15.82
C TYR A 82 5.18 -0.03 -16.19
N ARG A 83 5.45 -0.58 -17.37
CA ARG A 83 6.77 -0.49 -18.00
C ARG A 83 6.90 0.85 -18.74
N CYS A 84 7.81 1.70 -18.27
CA CYS A 84 7.99 3.05 -18.81
C CYS A 84 9.36 3.27 -19.48
N THR A 85 10.13 2.20 -19.66
CA THR A 85 11.36 2.20 -20.43
C THR A 85 11.45 0.92 -21.24
N TYR A 86 11.92 1.06 -22.48
CA TYR A 86 12.00 -0.06 -23.41
C TYR A 86 13.37 -0.17 -24.09
N ASP A 87 14.41 0.34 -23.42
CA ASP A 87 15.79 0.32 -23.90
C ASP A 87 16.41 -1.09 -23.88
N ASP A 88 16.00 -1.93 -22.92
CA ASP A 88 16.55 -3.28 -22.71
C ASP A 88 15.47 -4.25 -22.23
N ASP A 89 14.95 -5.07 -23.15
CA ASP A 89 13.94 -6.10 -22.86
C ASP A 89 14.48 -7.20 -21.93
N GLY A 90 15.74 -7.59 -22.09
CA GLY A 90 16.35 -8.64 -21.27
C GLY A 90 16.61 -8.19 -19.83
N LEU A 91 16.89 -6.91 -19.62
CA LEU A 91 16.96 -6.34 -18.28
C LEU A 91 15.57 -6.22 -17.63
N TRP A 92 14.55 -5.85 -18.41
CA TRP A 92 13.16 -5.83 -17.97
C TRP A 92 12.68 -7.21 -17.50
N ASP A 93 12.91 -8.25 -18.30
CA ASP A 93 12.52 -9.63 -17.95
C ASP A 93 13.19 -10.07 -16.64
N ARG A 94 14.47 -9.73 -16.45
CA ARG A 94 15.20 -10.02 -15.21
C ARG A 94 14.66 -9.23 -14.02
N TYR A 95 14.31 -7.97 -14.21
CA TYR A 95 13.70 -7.14 -13.17
C TYR A 95 12.37 -7.74 -12.70
N LEU A 96 11.48 -8.07 -13.65
CA LEU A 96 10.17 -8.62 -13.34
C LEU A 96 10.27 -10.00 -12.68
N ALA A 97 11.19 -10.85 -13.16
CA ALA A 97 11.46 -12.14 -12.55
C ALA A 97 11.99 -11.99 -11.12
N GLN A 98 12.92 -11.06 -10.88
CA GLN A 98 13.44 -10.77 -9.55
C GLN A 98 12.36 -10.24 -8.61
N LEU A 99 11.49 -9.35 -9.08
CA LEU A 99 10.38 -8.79 -8.29
C LEU A 99 9.42 -9.89 -7.84
N LYS A 100 9.05 -10.79 -8.77
CA LYS A 100 8.18 -11.93 -8.47
C LYS A 100 8.84 -12.93 -7.53
N SER A 101 10.16 -13.18 -7.67
CA SER A 101 10.92 -14.02 -6.75
C SER A 101 10.90 -13.45 -5.33
N LEU A 102 11.20 -12.15 -5.18
CA LEU A 102 11.18 -11.49 -3.86
C LEU A 102 9.80 -11.57 -3.20
N CYS A 103 8.74 -11.44 -3.99
CA CYS A 103 7.37 -11.62 -3.51
C CYS A 103 7.11 -13.04 -3.01
N HIS A 104 7.51 -14.05 -3.79
CA HIS A 104 7.36 -15.46 -3.40
C HIS A 104 8.14 -15.75 -2.11
N ASP A 105 9.42 -15.35 -2.06
CA ASP A 105 10.29 -15.58 -0.91
C ASP A 105 9.70 -14.97 0.37
N TYR A 106 9.15 -13.75 0.28
CA TYR A 106 8.46 -13.09 1.41
C TYR A 106 7.21 -13.85 1.86
N LEU A 107 6.38 -14.30 0.92
CA LEU A 107 5.18 -15.09 1.25
C LEU A 107 5.52 -16.44 1.88
N VAL A 108 6.61 -17.08 1.45
CA VAL A 108 7.10 -18.32 2.06
C VAL A 108 7.64 -18.05 3.46
N GLU A 109 8.43 -16.99 3.65
CA GLU A 109 8.97 -16.60 4.96
C GLU A 109 7.85 -16.34 5.99
N GLU A 110 6.79 -15.65 5.58
CA GLU A 110 5.64 -15.36 6.44
C GLU A 110 4.61 -16.51 6.51
N GLY A 111 4.88 -17.65 5.87
CA GLY A 111 4.00 -18.83 5.92
C GLY A 111 2.65 -18.64 5.21
N ARG A 112 2.58 -17.73 4.24
CA ARG A 112 1.35 -17.25 3.59
C ARG A 112 1.26 -17.61 2.11
N ALA A 113 2.28 -18.25 1.55
CA ALA A 113 2.31 -18.68 0.15
C ALA A 113 1.10 -19.55 -0.24
N GLU A 114 0.78 -20.61 0.54
CA GLU A 114 -0.36 -21.51 0.24
C GLU A 114 -1.70 -20.76 0.18
N LEU A 115 -1.87 -19.75 1.04
CA LEU A 115 -3.10 -18.98 1.18
C LEU A 115 -3.24 -17.89 0.11
N LEU A 116 -2.19 -17.07 -0.07
CA LEU A 116 -2.29 -15.80 -0.81
C LEU A 116 -1.74 -15.89 -2.22
N GLU A 117 -0.68 -16.68 -2.45
CA GLU A 117 -0.05 -16.77 -3.78
C GLU A 117 -1.02 -17.23 -4.89
N PRO A 118 -1.98 -18.15 -4.66
CA PRO A 118 -2.98 -18.52 -5.68
C PRO A 118 -3.84 -17.35 -6.19
N TYR A 119 -3.95 -16.29 -5.40
CA TYR A 119 -4.76 -15.11 -5.73
C TYR A 119 -3.92 -13.88 -6.12
N LEU A 120 -2.60 -14.01 -6.07
CA LEU A 120 -1.70 -12.94 -6.47
C LEU A 120 -1.75 -12.77 -8.00
N ASP A 121 -2.04 -11.55 -8.44
CA ASP A 121 -2.22 -11.22 -9.85
C ASP A 121 -1.37 -9.98 -10.21
N TRP A 122 -0.42 -10.17 -11.11
CA TRP A 122 0.49 -9.12 -11.59
C TRP A 122 0.02 -8.65 -12.95
N ILE A 123 -0.66 -7.51 -12.99
CA ILE A 123 -1.14 -6.93 -14.25
C ILE A 123 -0.03 -6.06 -14.82
N VAL A 124 0.70 -6.58 -15.80
CA VAL A 124 1.79 -5.86 -16.45
C VAL A 124 1.24 -5.17 -17.69
N ILE A 125 1.33 -3.84 -17.74
CA ILE A 125 0.93 -3.02 -18.88
C ILE A 125 2.18 -2.60 -19.65
N GLU A 126 2.28 -3.12 -20.87
CA GLU A 126 3.34 -2.82 -21.82
C GLU A 126 2.72 -2.28 -23.12
N ASP A 127 2.98 -1.01 -23.40
CA ASP A 127 2.61 -0.35 -24.65
C ASP A 127 3.69 0.68 -24.98
N ARG A 128 4.71 0.24 -25.73
CA ARG A 128 5.85 1.07 -26.11
C ARG A 128 5.41 2.38 -26.80
N ALA A 129 4.30 2.38 -27.54
CA ALA A 129 3.86 3.55 -28.28
C ALA A 129 3.38 4.69 -27.38
N THR A 130 2.83 4.36 -26.20
CA THR A 130 2.25 5.33 -25.27
C THR A 130 3.02 5.46 -23.96
N LEU A 131 3.83 4.46 -23.60
CA LEU A 131 4.49 4.38 -22.29
C LEU A 131 6.01 4.58 -22.35
N ASP A 132 6.65 4.60 -23.52
CA ASP A 132 8.11 4.80 -23.59
C ASP A 132 8.49 6.21 -23.15
N ASN A 133 9.18 6.33 -22.01
CA ASN A 133 9.48 7.58 -21.31
C ASN A 133 8.23 8.37 -20.87
N ALA A 134 7.09 7.71 -20.68
CA ALA A 134 5.91 8.36 -20.13
C ALA A 134 6.19 8.88 -18.72
N SER A 135 5.74 10.10 -18.45
CA SER A 135 5.78 10.70 -17.12
C SER A 135 4.82 10.03 -16.14
N ARG A 136 5.05 10.21 -14.84
CA ARG A 136 4.15 9.70 -13.80
C ARG A 136 2.74 10.27 -13.90
N VAL A 137 2.61 11.51 -14.40
CA VAL A 137 1.31 12.15 -14.68
C VAL A 137 0.57 11.43 -15.80
N GLU A 138 1.27 11.08 -16.89
CA GLU A 138 0.68 10.32 -18.00
C GLU A 138 0.29 8.90 -17.57
N VAL A 139 1.12 8.24 -16.77
CA VAL A 139 0.81 6.92 -16.20
C VAL A 139 -0.39 6.96 -15.25
N ARG A 140 -0.49 7.99 -14.39
CA ARG A 140 -1.67 8.20 -13.54
C ARG A 140 -2.94 8.31 -14.38
N LYS A 141 -2.92 9.13 -15.44
CA LYS A 141 -4.04 9.27 -16.37
C LYS A 141 -4.39 7.95 -17.04
N HIS A 142 -3.40 7.21 -17.54
CA HIS A 142 -3.61 5.90 -18.15
C HIS A 142 -4.21 4.90 -17.16
N PHE A 143 -3.75 4.91 -15.90
CA PHE A 143 -4.27 4.04 -14.85
C PHE A 143 -5.73 4.32 -14.51
N ASN A 144 -6.12 5.59 -14.41
CA ASN A 144 -7.52 5.97 -14.25
C ASN A 144 -8.41 5.50 -15.42
N GLN A 145 -7.90 5.60 -16.66
CA GLN A 145 -8.60 5.07 -17.86
C GLN A 145 -8.65 3.55 -17.92
N TRP A 146 -7.66 2.86 -17.37
CA TRP A 146 -7.69 1.41 -17.25
C TRP A 146 -8.72 0.96 -16.20
N LEU A 147 -8.83 1.69 -15.08
CA LEU A 147 -9.79 1.46 -14.00
C LEU A 147 -11.24 1.69 -14.42
N SER A 148 -11.52 2.72 -15.22
CA SER A 148 -12.88 2.98 -15.72
C SER A 148 -13.45 1.87 -16.61
N LYS A 149 -12.60 0.94 -17.07
CA LYS A 149 -12.98 -0.25 -17.83
C LYS A 149 -13.14 -1.50 -16.97
N GLN A 150 -12.79 -1.42 -15.69
CA GLN A 150 -12.93 -2.53 -14.75
C GLN A 150 -14.33 -2.54 -14.14
N ASN A 151 -14.88 -3.73 -13.91
CA ASN A 151 -16.15 -3.89 -13.21
C ASN A 151 -15.89 -4.03 -11.70
N ILE A 152 -15.60 -2.91 -11.03
CA ILE A 152 -15.30 -2.88 -9.60
C ILE A 152 -16.62 -2.67 -8.83
N PRO A 153 -16.96 -3.53 -7.86
CA PRO A 153 -18.11 -3.31 -6.98
C PRO A 153 -18.02 -1.96 -6.25
N LEU A 154 -19.14 -1.25 -6.11
CA LEU A 154 -19.17 0.03 -5.39
C LEU A 154 -19.15 -0.14 -3.86
N LEU A 155 -19.78 -1.21 -3.38
CA LEU A 155 -19.93 -1.50 -1.96
C LEU A 155 -19.28 -2.84 -1.62
N PRO A 156 -18.78 -3.02 -0.38
CA PRO A 156 -18.35 -4.32 0.09
C PRO A 156 -19.53 -5.31 0.13
N THR A 157 -19.23 -6.60 -0.04
CA THR A 157 -20.20 -7.69 0.08
C THR A 157 -20.55 -7.96 1.56
N ASN A 158 -19.58 -7.81 2.45
CA ASN A 158 -19.69 -8.02 3.89
C ASN A 158 -18.99 -6.86 4.64
N LEU A 159 -19.49 -6.52 5.82
CA LEU A 159 -18.97 -5.41 6.64
C LEU A 159 -17.91 -5.83 7.66
N TYR A 160 -17.09 -6.87 7.37
CA TYR A 160 -16.02 -7.30 8.29
C TYR A 160 -14.91 -6.24 8.42
N LEU A 161 -14.69 -5.48 7.37
CA LEU A 161 -14.00 -4.20 7.37
C LEU A 161 -14.85 -3.20 6.59
N SER A 162 -14.94 -1.97 7.10
CA SER A 162 -15.47 -0.84 6.34
C SER A 162 -14.45 -0.41 5.30
N VAL A 163 -14.33 -1.21 4.23
CA VAL A 163 -13.42 -0.98 3.11
C VAL A 163 -14.23 -0.76 1.84
N VAL A 164 -13.98 0.38 1.20
CA VAL A 164 -14.52 0.65 -0.13
C VAL A 164 -13.70 -0.13 -1.15
N PRO A 165 -14.30 -0.95 -2.04
CA PRO A 165 -13.53 -1.75 -2.99
C PRO A 165 -12.59 -0.92 -3.87
N MET A 166 -12.99 0.30 -4.27
CA MET A 166 -12.14 1.22 -5.07
C MET A 166 -10.87 1.68 -4.32
N GLU A 167 -10.88 1.67 -2.99
CA GLU A 167 -9.75 2.06 -2.15
C GLU A 167 -8.75 0.92 -1.94
N LEU A 168 -9.07 -0.31 -2.37
CA LEU A 168 -8.12 -1.41 -2.28
C LEU A 168 -6.81 -1.05 -3.00
N PRO A 169 -5.64 -1.44 -2.48
CA PRO A 169 -4.36 -0.98 -3.01
C PRO A 169 -4.17 -1.24 -4.50
N ARG A 170 -4.71 -2.35 -5.02
CA ARG A 170 -4.74 -2.68 -6.45
C ARG A 170 -5.40 -1.60 -7.32
N PHE A 171 -6.46 -0.96 -6.83
CA PHE A 171 -7.25 -0.01 -7.60
C PHE A 171 -6.83 1.43 -7.29
N ARG A 172 -6.26 1.69 -6.12
CA ARG A 172 -5.74 3.01 -5.77
C ARG A 172 -4.31 3.26 -6.23
N TYR A 173 -3.44 2.24 -6.21
CA TYR A 173 -2.02 2.41 -6.48
C TYR A 173 -1.56 1.56 -7.66
N CYS A 174 -0.66 2.12 -8.47
CA CYS A 174 0.07 1.38 -9.50
C CYS A 174 1.59 1.51 -9.31
N LEU A 175 2.33 0.52 -9.82
CA LEU A 175 3.78 0.54 -9.81
C LEU A 175 4.29 1.10 -11.15
N TYR A 176 5.23 2.03 -11.06
CA TYR A 176 5.88 2.67 -12.18
C TYR A 176 7.36 2.27 -12.21
N VAL A 177 7.79 1.72 -13.34
CA VAL A 177 9.18 1.27 -13.55
C VAL A 177 9.77 1.99 -14.77
N ASP A 178 10.63 2.96 -14.50
CA ASP A 178 11.44 3.64 -15.52
C ASP A 178 12.87 3.09 -15.55
N LYS A 179 13.72 3.79 -16.31
CA LYS A 179 15.14 3.45 -16.43
C LYS A 179 15.88 3.46 -15.09
N GLN A 180 15.57 4.40 -14.19
CA GLN A 180 16.23 4.47 -12.88
C GLN A 180 15.86 3.26 -12.02
N CYS A 181 14.58 2.89 -12.01
CA CYS A 181 14.13 1.65 -11.36
C CYS A 181 14.83 0.44 -11.97
N LEU A 182 14.90 0.36 -13.30
CA LEU A 182 15.46 -0.78 -14.00
C LEU A 182 16.96 -0.97 -13.72
N ASP A 183 17.74 0.12 -13.66
CA ASP A 183 19.17 0.07 -13.35
C ASP A 183 19.47 -0.50 -11.95
N THR A 184 18.51 -0.41 -11.01
CA THR A 184 18.72 -0.93 -9.65
C THR A 184 18.84 -2.46 -9.59
N VAL A 185 18.22 -3.21 -10.51
CA VAL A 185 18.33 -4.68 -10.52
C VAL A 185 19.77 -5.11 -10.81
N ILE A 186 20.52 -4.33 -11.60
CA ILE A 186 21.92 -4.63 -11.90
C ILE A 186 22.76 -4.55 -10.62
N GLN A 187 22.53 -3.52 -9.80
CA GLN A 187 23.26 -3.33 -8.56
C GLN A 187 22.88 -4.38 -7.53
N PHE A 188 21.57 -4.65 -7.39
CA PHE A 188 21.04 -5.70 -6.53
C PHE A 188 21.66 -7.07 -6.87
N GLN A 189 21.59 -7.50 -8.13
CA GLN A 189 22.11 -8.81 -8.56
C GLN A 189 23.62 -8.92 -8.44
N LYS A 190 24.37 -7.82 -8.64
CA LYS A 190 25.83 -7.83 -8.45
C LYS A 190 26.24 -7.96 -7.00
N ALA A 191 25.46 -7.38 -6.09
CA ALA A 191 25.72 -7.43 -4.65
C ALA A 191 25.19 -8.71 -4.01
N ASN A 192 24.16 -9.33 -4.59
CA ASN A 192 23.56 -10.55 -4.06
C ASN A 192 24.44 -11.77 -4.37
N ASP A 193 25.34 -12.10 -3.46
CA ASP A 193 26.13 -13.34 -3.49
C ASP A 193 25.44 -14.52 -2.78
N GLY A 194 24.21 -14.30 -2.27
CA GLY A 194 23.43 -15.28 -1.52
C GLY A 194 23.76 -15.36 -0.03
N THR A 195 24.63 -14.50 0.51
CA THR A 195 25.05 -14.55 1.93
C THR A 195 24.51 -13.41 2.79
N ASP A 196 24.26 -12.24 2.19
CA ASP A 196 23.71 -11.07 2.88
C ASP A 196 22.18 -11.11 2.97
N TYR A 197 21.64 -10.47 4.02
CA TYR A 197 20.19 -10.24 4.11
C TYR A 197 19.73 -9.32 2.99
N ILE A 198 18.58 -9.61 2.38
CA ILE A 198 18.04 -8.82 1.26
C ILE A 198 17.89 -7.33 1.62
N SER A 199 17.52 -7.03 2.87
CA SER A 199 17.43 -5.65 3.39
C SER A 199 18.76 -4.90 3.47
N GLN A 200 19.88 -5.60 3.35
CA GLN A 200 21.24 -5.03 3.37
C GLN A 200 21.82 -4.83 1.96
N LEU A 201 21.17 -5.39 0.93
CA LEU A 201 21.55 -5.23 -0.46
C LEU A 201 21.17 -3.83 -0.97
N PRO A 202 21.88 -3.29 -2.00
CA PRO A 202 21.40 -2.14 -2.74
C PRO A 202 19.96 -2.39 -3.22
N PRO A 203 19.00 -1.53 -2.90
CA PRO A 203 17.60 -1.87 -3.08
C PRO A 203 17.26 -1.91 -4.57
N MET A 204 16.57 -2.98 -4.99
CA MET A 204 15.76 -2.90 -6.20
C MET A 204 14.50 -2.08 -5.88
N VAL A 205 14.11 -1.15 -6.74
CA VAL A 205 13.01 -0.21 -6.45
C VAL A 205 12.01 -0.09 -7.59
N PHE A 206 10.83 0.40 -7.25
CA PHE A 206 9.80 0.93 -8.16
C PHE A 206 9.24 2.22 -7.55
N ALA A 207 8.59 3.06 -8.35
CA ALA A 207 7.76 4.13 -7.81
C ALA A 207 6.32 3.62 -7.62
N VAL A 208 5.71 3.91 -6.48
CA VAL A 208 4.28 3.74 -6.25
C VAL A 208 3.62 5.07 -6.59
N ILE A 209 2.61 5.04 -7.46
CA ILE A 209 1.81 6.21 -7.82
C ILE A 209 0.44 6.09 -7.15
N ASP A 210 0.04 7.12 -6.40
CA ASP A 210 -1.34 7.29 -5.95
C ASP A 210 -2.16 7.90 -7.08
N ARG A 211 -3.27 7.25 -7.43
CA ARG A 211 -4.15 7.68 -8.50
C ARG A 211 -5.00 8.90 -8.16
N THR A 212 -5.34 9.08 -6.88
CA THR A 212 -6.30 10.09 -6.42
C THR A 212 -5.63 11.44 -6.21
N TRP A 213 -4.29 11.45 -6.13
CA TRP A 213 -3.54 12.68 -5.96
C TRP A 213 -3.70 13.58 -7.20
N THR A 214 -4.03 14.84 -6.95
CA THR A 214 -3.94 15.92 -7.94
C THR A 214 -3.25 17.15 -7.32
N PRO A 215 -2.66 18.04 -8.14
CA PRO A 215 -2.04 19.26 -7.65
C PRO A 215 -3.02 20.14 -6.85
N ASP A 216 -4.29 20.16 -7.25
CA ASP A 216 -5.32 21.05 -6.71
C ASP A 216 -6.08 20.45 -5.50
N GLY A 217 -5.70 19.27 -5.02
CA GLY A 217 -6.43 18.51 -3.99
C GLY A 217 -6.92 17.15 -4.50
N PRO A 218 -7.39 16.24 -3.64
CA PRO A 218 -8.00 15.00 -4.10
C PRO A 218 -9.32 15.32 -4.83
N VAL A 219 -9.31 15.25 -6.16
CA VAL A 219 -10.54 15.20 -6.97
C VAL A 219 -10.66 13.75 -7.43
N ASP A 220 -11.25 12.90 -6.59
CA ASP A 220 -11.56 11.54 -7.02
C ASP A 220 -12.94 11.51 -7.68
N GLU A 221 -12.98 11.27 -9.00
CA GLU A 221 -14.22 11.03 -9.74
C GLU A 221 -15.02 9.82 -9.21
N PHE A 222 -14.38 8.99 -8.38
CA PHE A 222 -14.95 7.81 -7.73
C PHE A 222 -15.18 8.02 -6.23
N ASP A 223 -15.11 9.26 -5.76
CA ASP A 223 -15.44 9.62 -4.38
C ASP A 223 -16.89 9.25 -4.09
N LEU A 224 -17.07 8.12 -3.41
CA LEU A 224 -18.37 7.59 -3.01
C LEU A 224 -19.04 8.47 -1.96
N ALA A 225 -18.28 9.13 -1.08
CA ALA A 225 -18.86 10.05 -0.11
C ALA A 225 -19.45 11.26 -0.83
N LYS A 226 -18.74 11.80 -1.83
CA LYS A 226 -19.28 12.83 -2.71
C LYS A 226 -20.50 12.34 -3.50
N ALA A 227 -20.44 11.15 -4.10
CA ALA A 227 -21.55 10.61 -4.88
C ALA A 227 -22.79 10.28 -4.03
N LEU A 228 -22.62 9.94 -2.74
CA LEU A 228 -23.71 9.74 -1.79
C LEU A 228 -24.29 11.10 -1.33
N LYS A 229 -23.44 12.08 -1.00
CA LYS A 229 -23.87 13.46 -0.67
C LYS A 229 -24.62 14.12 -1.84
N GLU A 230 -24.19 13.89 -3.09
CA GLU A 230 -24.89 14.38 -4.29
C GLU A 230 -26.27 13.71 -4.49
N LYS A 231 -26.42 12.43 -4.12
CA LYS A 231 -27.72 11.74 -4.14
C LYS A 231 -28.68 12.27 -3.08
N ASP A 232 -28.19 12.47 -1.86
CA ASP A 232 -29.01 13.02 -0.76
C ASP A 232 -29.43 14.48 -1.02
N GLY A 233 -28.64 15.23 -1.80
CA GLY A 233 -28.99 16.57 -2.27
C GLY A 233 -30.10 16.60 -3.34
N ASP A 234 -30.09 15.63 -4.27
CA ASP A 234 -31.06 15.54 -5.37
C ASP A 234 -32.46 15.08 -4.88
N ASP A 235 -32.51 14.21 -3.86
CA ASP A 235 -33.76 13.79 -3.21
C ASP A 235 -34.39 14.91 -2.36
N LYS A 236 -33.58 15.83 -1.80
CA LYS A 236 -34.08 17.01 -1.08
C LYS A 236 -34.61 18.12 -2.00
N GLU A 237 -34.15 18.21 -3.25
CA GLU A 237 -34.65 19.19 -4.23
C GLU A 237 -35.98 18.77 -4.88
N GLN A 238 -36.31 17.47 -4.91
CA GLN A 238 -37.56 16.98 -5.50
C GLN A 238 -38.76 16.95 -4.52
N GLY A 239 -38.53 17.07 -3.20
CA GLY A 239 -39.59 17.09 -2.19
C GLY A 239 -40.29 18.45 -1.97
N ALA A 240 -39.79 19.53 -2.56
CA ALA A 240 -40.26 20.90 -2.26
C ALA A 240 -41.31 21.47 -3.23
N ASN A 241 -41.90 20.66 -4.12
CA ASN A 241 -42.85 21.18 -5.10
C ASN A 241 -44.07 20.29 -5.38
N GLU A 242 -44.79 19.85 -4.35
CA GLU A 242 -46.21 19.52 -4.46
C GLU A 242 -46.99 20.04 -3.24
N GLN A 243 -47.29 21.35 -3.22
CA GLN A 243 -48.45 21.88 -2.51
C GLN A 243 -49.52 22.25 -3.55
N GLY A 244 -50.51 21.38 -3.71
CA GLY A 244 -51.66 21.59 -4.59
C GLY A 244 -52.86 20.83 -4.07
N ALA A 245 -53.73 21.55 -3.36
CA ALA A 245 -54.93 21.07 -2.69
C ALA A 245 -55.88 20.24 -3.58
N ASN A 246 -56.58 19.28 -2.96
CA ASN A 246 -58.01 19.12 -3.20
C ASN A 246 -58.74 18.47 -2.01
N GLU A 247 -59.69 19.21 -1.43
CA GLU A 247 -60.75 18.71 -0.57
C GLU A 247 -61.90 18.11 -1.42
N GLN A 248 -62.77 17.34 -0.74
CA GLN A 248 -64.08 16.76 -1.12
C GLN A 248 -64.07 15.24 -1.31
N ASP A 249 -65.07 14.47 -0.89
CA ASP A 249 -66.18 14.58 0.07
C ASP A 249 -66.83 13.18 0.11
N VAL A 250 -67.23 12.77 1.32
CA VAL A 250 -68.19 11.75 1.81
C VAL A 250 -68.71 10.62 0.90
N GLY A 251 -68.73 9.41 1.49
CA GLY A 251 -69.65 8.31 1.15
C GLY A 251 -69.50 7.10 2.09
N GLU A 252 -70.32 7.07 3.14
CA GLU A 252 -70.46 6.03 4.19
C GLU A 252 -71.06 4.68 3.72
N GLU A 253 -71.04 3.75 4.69
CA GLU A 253 -71.81 2.49 4.85
C GLU A 253 -71.23 1.25 4.17
N ASP A 254 -71.23 0.05 4.74
CA ASP A 254 -71.34 -0.54 6.09
C ASP A 254 -71.25 -2.04 5.77
N ASP A 255 -70.46 -2.85 6.48
CA ASP A 255 -70.98 -4.14 6.99
C ASP A 255 -70.00 -4.87 7.93
N GLU A 256 -70.60 -5.40 8.98
CA GLU A 256 -70.02 -6.11 10.11
C GLU A 256 -69.54 -7.54 9.75
N SER A 257 -68.48 -8.02 10.42
CA SER A 257 -68.59 -9.16 11.36
C SER A 257 -67.23 -9.70 11.83
N GLY A 258 -66.96 -9.50 13.12
CA GLY A 258 -66.75 -10.56 14.11
C GLY A 258 -65.50 -11.46 14.05
N LYS A 259 -64.62 -11.28 15.05
CA LYS A 259 -64.14 -12.25 16.06
C LYS A 259 -62.72 -11.87 16.50
N GLU A 260 -62.57 -11.39 17.74
CA GLU A 260 -62.08 -12.17 18.90
C GLU A 260 -60.73 -12.86 18.63
N SER A 261 -59.64 -12.26 19.12
CA SER A 261 -58.90 -12.74 20.30
C SER A 261 -57.45 -12.24 20.32
N GLU A 262 -56.93 -12.02 21.54
CA GLU A 262 -55.51 -11.92 21.92
C GLU A 262 -54.90 -10.51 21.95
N GLU A 263 -55.16 -9.85 23.09
CA GLU A 263 -54.31 -8.84 23.70
C GLU A 263 -53.08 -9.55 24.30
N GLU A 264 -51.89 -9.35 23.73
CA GLU A 264 -50.64 -9.40 24.48
C GLU A 264 -49.75 -8.23 24.05
N GLU A 265 -49.23 -7.56 25.06
CA GLU A 265 -48.66 -6.22 25.08
C GLU A 265 -47.34 -6.17 24.30
N SER A 266 -47.29 -5.36 23.24
CA SER A 266 -46.04 -4.95 22.58
C SER A 266 -45.51 -3.70 23.29
N GLU A 267 -44.45 -3.86 24.07
CA GLU A 267 -43.68 -2.73 24.58
C GLU A 267 -42.90 -2.12 23.41
N GLU A 268 -43.36 -0.95 22.98
CA GLU A 268 -42.72 -0.05 22.04
C GLU A 268 -41.51 0.59 22.74
N GLU A 269 -40.29 0.13 22.43
CA GLU A 269 -39.09 0.89 22.77
C GLU A 269 -38.86 1.95 21.68
N GLU A 270 -39.17 3.19 22.06
CA GLU A 270 -38.92 4.42 21.31
C GLU A 270 -37.43 4.54 20.95
N SER A 271 -37.11 4.41 19.66
CA SER A 271 -35.80 4.76 19.13
C SER A 271 -35.72 6.27 18.98
N GLU A 272 -35.15 6.94 19.99
CA GLU A 272 -34.70 8.32 19.87
C GLU A 272 -33.51 8.37 18.90
N GLU A 273 -33.80 8.65 17.62
CA GLU A 273 -32.80 9.00 16.62
C GLU A 273 -32.25 10.39 16.98
N GLU A 274 -31.15 10.43 17.74
CA GLU A 274 -30.31 11.62 17.84
C GLU A 274 -29.64 11.84 16.46
N GLU A 275 -30.26 12.67 15.63
CA GLU A 275 -29.61 13.28 14.46
C GLU A 275 -28.45 14.15 14.96
N SER A 276 -27.27 13.55 15.09
CA SER A 276 -26.03 14.30 15.22
C SER A 276 -25.71 14.93 13.86
N GLU A 277 -26.16 16.16 13.67
CA GLU A 277 -25.64 17.07 12.64
C GLU A 277 -24.15 17.31 12.94
N GLU A 278 -23.29 16.38 12.55
CA GLU A 278 -21.86 16.64 12.43
C GLU A 278 -21.70 17.63 11.26
N GLU A 279 -21.72 18.93 11.59
CA GLU A 279 -21.15 19.97 10.74
C GLU A 279 -19.66 19.61 10.54
N GLU A 280 -19.37 18.77 9.53
CA GLU A 280 -18.03 18.61 8.98
C GLU A 280 -17.61 19.99 8.47
N SER A 281 -16.94 20.76 9.32
CA SER A 281 -16.21 21.94 8.91
C SER A 281 -15.31 21.51 7.75
N GLU A 282 -15.57 22.06 6.57
CA GLU A 282 -14.64 22.05 5.44
C GLU A 282 -13.37 22.78 5.91
N GLU A 283 -12.52 22.09 6.66
CA GLU A 283 -11.15 22.50 6.89
C GLU A 283 -10.54 22.56 5.49
N GLU A 284 -10.36 23.77 4.95
CA GLU A 284 -9.50 23.94 3.79
C GLU A 284 -8.15 23.33 4.16
N GLU A 285 -7.89 22.11 3.67
CA GLU A 285 -6.64 21.40 3.89
C GLU A 285 -5.52 22.31 3.38
N ASP A 286 -4.82 22.98 4.31
CA ASP A 286 -3.70 23.89 4.03
C ASP A 286 -2.56 23.05 3.43
N TYR A 287 -2.61 22.87 2.12
CA TYR A 287 -1.63 22.08 1.41
C TYR A 287 -0.27 22.81 1.47
N ASP A 288 0.74 22.16 2.01
CA ASP A 288 2.11 22.69 2.13
C ASP A 288 2.73 22.97 0.74
N HIS A 289 2.54 24.19 0.23
CA HIS A 289 2.99 24.71 -1.07
C HIS A 289 4.36 25.42 -1.00
N GLY A 290 4.93 25.80 -2.16
CA GLY A 290 6.15 26.62 -2.23
C GLY A 290 7.48 25.85 -2.25
N HIS A 291 7.44 24.52 -2.39
CA HIS A 291 8.63 23.69 -2.56
C HIS A 291 9.08 23.62 -4.04
N PRO A 292 10.32 23.16 -4.33
CA PRO A 292 10.80 23.04 -5.71
C PRO A 292 9.93 22.12 -6.57
N LEU A 293 9.59 22.55 -7.79
CA LEU A 293 8.74 21.80 -8.71
C LEU A 293 9.27 20.38 -8.97
N ILE A 294 8.41 19.38 -8.72
CA ILE A 294 8.62 17.97 -9.07
C ILE A 294 7.37 17.52 -9.81
N ASP A 295 7.54 17.01 -11.03
CA ASP A 295 6.43 16.60 -11.92
C ASP A 295 5.33 17.68 -12.04
N GLY A 296 5.74 18.96 -12.04
CA GLY A 296 4.84 20.12 -12.15
C GLY A 296 4.18 20.56 -10.85
N SER A 297 4.50 19.94 -9.71
CA SER A 297 3.90 20.24 -8.41
C SER A 297 4.87 20.90 -7.44
N ASP A 298 4.42 21.94 -6.74
CA ASP A 298 5.12 22.61 -5.65
C ASP A 298 4.64 22.17 -4.25
N ARG A 299 3.61 21.31 -4.18
CA ARG A 299 3.14 20.69 -2.93
C ARG A 299 4.16 19.72 -2.37
N ARG A 300 4.30 19.65 -1.04
CA ARG A 300 5.18 18.69 -0.33
C ARG A 300 5.06 17.28 -0.91
N TYR A 301 3.84 16.75 -0.91
CA TYR A 301 3.51 15.47 -1.52
C TYR A 301 3.13 15.65 -3.00
N VAL A 302 3.68 14.79 -3.86
CA VAL A 302 3.49 14.83 -5.32
C VAL A 302 2.75 13.62 -5.88
N GLY A 303 2.13 12.82 -5.00
CA GLY A 303 1.31 11.68 -5.41
C GLY A 303 2.08 10.43 -5.79
N TRP A 304 3.36 10.33 -5.43
CA TRP A 304 4.18 9.14 -5.66
C TRP A 304 5.42 9.09 -4.76
N VAL A 305 5.96 7.88 -4.53
CA VAL A 305 7.21 7.65 -3.77
C VAL A 305 7.95 6.41 -4.28
N TYR A 306 9.28 6.38 -4.19
CA TYR A 306 10.06 5.16 -4.41
C TYR A 306 9.95 4.20 -3.23
N CYS A 307 9.72 2.92 -3.52
CA CYS A 307 9.69 1.84 -2.53
C CYS A 307 10.65 0.71 -2.90
N GLY A 308 11.15 0.02 -1.88
CA GLY A 308 11.99 -1.16 -2.05
C GLY A 308 11.17 -2.40 -2.45
N ALA A 309 11.62 -3.10 -3.48
CA ALA A 309 10.93 -4.26 -4.03
C ALA A 309 10.92 -5.49 -3.11
N HIS A 310 11.87 -5.57 -2.16
CA HIS A 310 11.95 -6.69 -1.20
C HIS A 310 10.74 -6.80 -0.27
N ASN A 311 9.98 -5.70 -0.10
CA ASN A 311 8.78 -5.67 0.73
C ASN A 311 7.54 -5.30 -0.10
N VAL A 312 7.51 -5.61 -1.40
CA VAL A 312 6.34 -5.29 -2.27
C VAL A 312 5.04 -5.88 -1.73
N VAL A 313 5.14 -7.04 -1.08
CA VAL A 313 4.01 -7.76 -0.51
C VAL A 313 3.51 -7.09 0.78
N GLY A 314 4.41 -6.80 1.74
CA GLY A 314 4.04 -6.05 2.95
C GLY A 314 3.62 -4.60 2.67
N LEU A 315 4.11 -4.03 1.56
CA LEU A 315 3.64 -2.73 1.06
C LEU A 315 2.15 -2.80 0.69
N TYR A 316 1.69 -3.86 0.01
CA TYR A 316 0.27 -4.03 -0.31
C TYR A 316 -0.60 -4.02 0.96
N GLU A 317 -0.19 -4.76 2.00
CA GLU A 317 -0.86 -4.74 3.31
C GLU A 317 -0.92 -3.31 3.89
N THR A 318 0.20 -2.60 3.86
CA THR A 318 0.35 -1.27 4.46
C THR A 318 -0.58 -0.26 3.79
N LEU A 319 -0.75 -0.35 2.47
CA LEU A 319 -1.56 0.58 1.67
C LEU A 319 -3.08 0.44 1.89
N HIS A 320 -3.58 -0.63 2.54
CA HIS A 320 -5.02 -0.84 2.76
C HIS A 320 -5.73 0.21 3.63
N GLY A 321 -4.99 1.07 4.33
CA GLY A 321 -5.59 2.09 5.21
C GLY A 321 -4.81 3.39 5.24
N MET A 322 -4.00 3.63 4.22
CA MET A 322 -3.30 4.90 4.04
C MET A 322 -4.23 5.87 3.31
N ARG A 323 -4.44 7.08 3.87
CA ARG A 323 -5.17 8.16 3.19
C ARG A 323 -4.36 8.80 2.05
N GLY A 324 -3.04 8.57 2.04
CA GLY A 324 -2.08 9.01 1.03
C GLY A 324 -0.72 8.36 1.27
N LEU A 325 0.24 8.55 0.36
CA LEU A 325 1.62 8.05 0.54
C LEU A 325 2.50 9.02 1.36
N ASP A 326 1.88 10.00 2.02
CA ASP A 326 2.50 11.22 2.56
C ASP A 326 2.37 11.36 4.05
N ASP A 327 2.59 10.29 4.81
CA ASP A 327 2.77 10.46 6.24
C ASP A 327 3.90 11.50 6.50
N GLU A 328 3.65 12.40 7.45
CA GLU A 328 4.56 13.53 7.67
C GLU A 328 5.97 13.08 8.08
N ASP A 329 6.09 11.87 8.63
CA ASP A 329 7.32 11.34 9.18
C ASP A 329 8.18 10.56 8.16
N THR A 330 7.61 10.01 7.08
CA THR A 330 8.37 9.16 6.14
C THR A 330 8.50 9.72 4.73
N PHE A 331 7.63 10.67 4.34
CA PHE A 331 7.77 11.30 3.02
C PHE A 331 8.91 12.34 3.00
N HIS A 332 9.97 11.99 2.28
CA HIS A 332 11.10 12.88 1.98
C HIS A 332 11.03 13.42 0.55
N ARG A 333 11.17 14.75 0.41
CA ARG A 333 11.14 15.46 -0.88
C ARG A 333 12.56 15.85 -1.36
N PRO A 334 12.90 15.68 -2.66
CA PRO A 334 12.25 14.78 -3.61
C PRO A 334 12.32 13.35 -3.10
N SER A 335 11.37 12.51 -3.50
CA SER A 335 11.50 11.08 -3.25
C SER A 335 12.81 10.58 -3.88
N ARG A 336 13.61 9.87 -3.10
CA ARG A 336 14.95 9.40 -3.50
C ARG A 336 15.03 7.89 -3.37
N ILE A 337 15.76 7.30 -4.31
CA ILE A 337 16.27 5.94 -4.16
C ILE A 337 17.38 6.01 -3.12
N TRP A 338 17.10 5.56 -1.91
CA TRP A 338 18.08 5.56 -0.83
C TRP A 338 19.13 4.47 -1.08
N THR A 339 20.33 4.87 -1.49
CA THR A 339 21.50 3.99 -1.50
C THR A 339 22.06 3.87 -0.08
N ARG A 340 22.59 2.69 0.29
CA ARG A 340 23.25 2.46 1.59
C ARG A 340 24.27 3.57 1.89
N GLY A 341 24.15 4.20 3.07
CA GLY A 341 25.00 5.31 3.52
C GLY A 341 24.41 6.71 3.30
N SER A 342 23.21 6.82 2.71
CA SER A 342 22.55 8.10 2.45
C SER A 342 21.32 8.39 3.31
N MET A 343 20.87 7.46 4.18
CA MET A 343 19.81 7.79 5.13
C MET A 343 20.27 8.91 6.05
N PRO A 344 19.51 10.03 6.17
CA PRO A 344 19.75 10.99 7.24
C PRO A 344 19.56 10.28 8.59
N ALA A 345 20.45 10.60 9.53
CA ALA A 345 20.48 10.03 10.88
C ALA A 345 19.26 10.43 11.72
#